data_AF-A0A7V6A3M0-F1
#
_entry.id   AF-A0A7V6A3M0-F1
#
_cell.length_a   1.000
_cell.length_b   1.000
_cell.length_c   1.000
_cell.angle_alpha   90.00
_cell.angle_beta   90.00
_cell.angle_gamma   90.00
#
_symmetry.space_group_name_H-M   'P 1'
#
loop_
_entity.id
_entity.type
_entity.pdbx_description
1 polymer ?
#
loop_
_entity_poly.entity_id
_entity_poly.type
_entity_poly.pdbx_seq_one_letter_code
_entity_poly.pdbx_strand_id
1 'polypeptide(L)' 'MEPNQALNDIRRSLHELAQPLAAVTGIVDLMLLEQQGDSPLYNDIRLINERLEKILEIVAHIQAIIRAAT' A
#
# COMPACT_ATOMS: atom_id res chain seq x y z
N MET A 1 2.89 -26.26 11.38
CA MET A 1 1.95 -25.14 11.62
C MET A 1 0.60 -25.56 11.05
N GLU A 2 -0.46 -25.42 11.83
CA GLU A 2 -1.82 -25.62 11.31
C GLU A 2 -2.06 -24.61 10.17
N PRO A 3 -2.59 -25.03 9.00
CA PRO A 3 -2.75 -24.15 7.84
C PRO A 3 -3.54 -22.88 8.15
N ASN A 4 -4.51 -22.97 9.06
CA ASN A 4 -5.34 -21.86 9.52
C ASN A 4 -4.54 -20.79 10.30
N GLN A 5 -3.49 -21.20 11.00
CA GLN A 5 -2.65 -20.30 11.78
C GLN A 5 -1.75 -19.46 10.86
N ALA A 6 -1.16 -20.11 9.84
CA ALA A 6 -0.38 -19.42 8.81
C ALA A 6 -1.22 -18.41 8.02
N LEU A 7 -2.47 -18.75 7.65
CA LEU A 7 -3.37 -17.82 6.95
C LEU A 7 -3.74 -16.61 7.81
N ASN A 8 -3.96 -16.80 9.12
CA ASN A 8 -4.22 -15.70 10.05
C ASN A 8 -2.99 -14.79 10.24
N ASP A 9 -1.79 -15.37 10.32
CA ASP A 9 -0.55 -14.60 10.40
C ASP A 9 -0.33 -13.76 9.13
N ILE A 10 -0.54 -14.35 7.94
CA ILE A 10 -0.45 -13.62 6.66
C ILE A 10 -1.48 -12.50 6.60
N ARG A 11 -2.74 -12.75 7.00
CA ARG A 11 -3.80 -11.73 7.03
C ARG A 11 -3.41 -10.56 7.92
N ARG A 12 -2.85 -10.83 9.11
CA ARG A 12 -2.39 -9.80 10.05
C ARG A 12 -1.24 -8.99 9.44
N SER A 13 -0.21 -9.63 8.93
CA SER A 13 0.94 -8.94 8.33
C SER A 13 0.56 -8.08 7.13
N LEU A 14 -0.39 -8.51 6.29
CA LEU A 14 -0.91 -7.71 5.19
C LEU A 14 -1.68 -6.48 5.67
N HIS A 15 -2.47 -6.62 6.75
CA HIS A 15 -3.18 -5.48 7.33
C HIS A 15 -2.21 -4.47 7.95
N GLU A 16 -1.22 -4.95 8.69
CA GLU A 16 -0.15 -4.13 9.27
C GLU A 16 0.70 -3.42 8.21
N LEU A 17 0.89 -4.03 7.03
CA LEU A 17 1.61 -3.41 5.91
C LEU A 17 0.76 -2.36 5.18
N ALA A 18 -0.55 -2.57 5.05
CA ALA A 18 -1.43 -1.63 4.35
C ALA A 18 -1.51 -0.25 5.04
N GLN A 19 -1.51 -0.23 6.37
CA GLN A 19 -1.62 1.02 7.16
C GLN A 19 -0.49 2.03 6.89
N PRO A 20 0.81 1.68 7.05
CA PRO A 20 1.90 2.61 6.79
C PRO A 20 2.00 2.98 5.31
N LEU A 21 1.69 2.05 4.39
CA LEU A 21 1.67 2.35 2.96
C LEU A 21 0.61 3.41 2.61
N ALA A 22 -0.59 3.28 3.16
CA ALA A 22 -1.65 4.28 2.97
C ALA A 22 -1.27 5.64 3.55
N ALA A 23 -0.62 5.65 4.73
CA ALA A 23 -0.13 6.89 5.34
C ALA A 23 0.94 7.58 4.49
N VAL A 24 1.92 6.83 3.97
CA VAL A 24 2.96 7.40 3.08
C VAL A 24 2.36 7.89 1.77
N THR A 25 1.41 7.14 1.17
CA THR A 25 0.70 7.54 -0.04
C THR A 25 0.00 8.89 0.18
N GLY A 26 -0.77 9.02 1.26
CA GLY A 26 -1.46 10.27 1.57
C GLY A 26 -0.52 11.47 1.84
N ILE A 27 0.64 11.24 2.47
CA ILE A 27 1.66 12.29 2.65
C ILE A 27 2.22 12.72 1.30
N VAL A 28 2.51 11.76 0.42
CA VAL A 28 3.03 12.02 -0.92
C VAL A 28 2.01 12.79 -1.77
N ASP A 29 0.72 12.44 -1.70
CA ASP A 29 -0.36 13.20 -2.35
C ASP A 29 -0.38 14.67 -1.89
N LEU A 30 -0.29 14.91 -0.58
CA LEU A 30 -0.26 16.26 -0.03
C LEU A 30 0.97 17.04 -0.53
N MET A 31 2.14 16.40 -0.56
CA MET A 31 3.36 17.03 -1.09
C MET A 31 3.24 17.37 -2.58
N LEU A 32 2.56 16.53 -3.38
CA LEU A 32 2.29 16.80 -4.79
C LEU A 32 1.30 17.95 -4.97
N LEU A 33 0.27 18.05 -4.12
CA LEU A 33 -0.69 19.16 -4.14
C LEU A 33 -0.03 20.50 -3.81
N GLU A 34 0.93 20.51 -2.87
CA GLU A 34 1.63 21.73 -2.44
C GLU A 34 2.70 22.19 -3.44
N GLN A 35 3.28 21.28 -4.23
CA GLN A 35 4.24 21.64 -5.26
C GLN A 35 3.54 22.12 -6.53
N GLN A 36 3.61 23.44 -6.78
CA GLN A 36 3.24 24.03 -8.08
C GLN A 36 4.23 23.59 -9.17
N GLY A 37 4.04 22.39 -9.73
CA GLY A 37 4.39 21.92 -11.09
C GLY A 37 5.85 21.93 -11.56
N ASP A 38 6.75 22.72 -10.99
CA ASP A 38 8.08 23.03 -11.57
C ASP A 38 9.26 22.54 -10.71
N SER A 39 8.95 21.73 -9.70
CA SER A 39 9.96 21.07 -8.88
C SER A 39 10.50 19.85 -9.62
N PRO A 40 11.82 19.73 -9.82
CA PRO A 40 12.42 18.55 -10.46
C PRO A 40 12.13 17.24 -9.71
N LEU A 41 11.76 17.32 -8.42
CA LEU A 41 11.38 16.17 -7.60
C LEU A 41 9.92 15.73 -7.82
N TYR A 42 9.09 16.55 -8.45
CA TYR A 42 7.66 16.27 -8.61
C TYR A 42 7.41 14.95 -9.36
N ASN A 43 8.14 14.71 -10.45
CA ASN A 43 7.99 13.49 -11.23
C ASN A 43 8.41 12.24 -10.46
N ASP A 44 9.49 12.33 -9.67
CA ASP A 44 9.98 11.23 -8.85
C ASP A 44 9.00 10.91 -7.72
N ILE A 45 8.48 11.95 -7.05
CA ILE A 45 7.48 11.82 -5.98
C ILE A 45 6.18 11.23 -6.53
N ARG A 46 5.73 11.68 -7.71
CA ARG A 46 4.56 11.12 -8.41
C ARG A 46 4.74 9.64 -8.74
N LEU A 47 5.92 9.25 -9.24
CA LEU A 47 6.23 7.85 -9.54
C LEU A 47 6.28 6.98 -8.27
N ILE A 48 6.81 7.51 -7.16
CA ILE A 48 6.77 6.82 -5.87
C ILE A 48 5.34 6.59 -5.44
N ASN A 49 4.46 7.59 -5.59
CA ASN A 49 3.06 7.47 -5.24
C ASN A 49 2.34 6.37 -6.03
N GLU A 50 2.49 6.38 -7.36
CA GLU A 50 1.89 5.36 -8.26
C GLU A 50 2.35 3.94 -7.86
N ARG A 51 3.60 3.80 -7.42
CA ARG A 51 4.13 2.51 -6.93
C ARG A 51 3.50 2.11 -5.59
N LEU A 52 3.30 3.05 -4.68
CA LEU A 52 2.67 2.79 -3.38
C LEU A 52 1.21 2.37 -3.54
N GLU A 53 0.46 3.07 -4.39
CA GLU A 53 -0.93 2.70 -4.75
C GLU A 53 -1.00 1.26 -5.28
N LYS A 54 -0.09 0.90 -6.20
CA LYS A 54 -0.03 -0.45 -6.75
C LYS A 54 0.29 -1.52 -5.71
N ILE A 55 1.13 -1.21 -4.73
CA ILE A 55 1.39 -2.14 -3.62
C ILE A 55 0.13 -2.32 -2.77
N LEU A 56 -0.60 -1.23 -2.49
CA LEU A 56 -1.88 -1.30 -1.76
C LEU A 56 -2.91 -2.16 -2.50
N GLU A 57 -3.01 -2.04 -3.83
CA GLU A 57 -3.87 -2.91 -4.65
C GLU A 57 -3.48 -4.39 -4.54
N ILE A 58 -2.18 -4.71 -4.61
CA ILE A 58 -1.69 -6.09 -4.45
C ILE A 58 -2.04 -6.63 -3.06
N VAL A 59 -1.82 -5.84 -2.01
CA VAL A 59 -2.16 -6.23 -0.63
C VAL A 59 -3.66 -6.51 -0.50
N ALA A 60 -4.51 -5.64 -1.05
CA ALA A 60 -5.96 -5.83 -1.04
C ALA A 60 -6.37 -7.10 -1.79
N HIS A 61 -5.74 -7.39 -2.93
CA HIS A 61 -6.01 -8.59 -3.72
C HIS A 61 -5.63 -9.87 -2.94
N ILE A 62 -4.47 -9.89 -2.29
CA ILE A 62 -4.05 -11.04 -1.48
C ILE A 62 -5.01 -11.24 -0.30
N GLN A 63 -5.44 -10.16 0.37
CA GLN A 63 -6.44 -10.24 1.43
C GLN A 63 -7.80 -10.79 0.93
N ALA A 64 -8.21 -10.49 -0.30
CA ALA A 64 -9.43 -11.03 -0.90
C ALA A 64 -9.30 -12.54 -1.16
N ILE A 65 -8.16 -12.99 -1.69
CA ILE A 65 -7.86 -14.41 -1.90
C ILE A 65 -7.89 -15.18 -0.58
N ILE A 66 -7.23 -14.66 0.45
CA ILE A 66 -7.20 -15.30 1.78
C ILE A 66 -8.61 -15.38 2.39
N ARG A 67 -9.44 -14.35 2.21
CA ARG A 67 -10.84 -14.36 2.69
C ARG A 67 -11.69 -15.39 1.95
N ALA A 68 -11.44 -15.64 0.68
CA ALA A 68 -12.17 -16.66 -0.09
C ALA A 68 -11.73 -18.10 0.25
N ALA A 69 -10.53 -18.27 0.80
CA ALA A 69 -9.94 -19.57 1.14
C ALA A 69 -10.25 -20.06 2.57
N THR A 70 -10.85 -19.22 3.42
CA THR A 70 -11.24 -19.51 4.82
C THR A 70 -12.74 -19.40 4.98
#